data_AF-A0ABD0QKP2-F1
#
_entry.id   AF-A0ABD0QKP2-F1
#
_cell.length_a   1.000
_cell.length_b   1.000
_cell.length_c   1.000
_cell.angle_alpha   90.00
_cell.angle_beta   90.00
_cell.angle_gamma   90.00
#
_symmetry.space_group_name_H-M   'P 1'
#
loop_
_entity.id
_entity.type
_entity.pdbx_description
1 polymer ?
#
loop_
_entity_poly.entity_id
_entity_poly.type
_entity_poly.pdbx_seq_one_letter_code
_entity_poly.pdbx_strand_id
1 'polypeptide(L)'
;CPDYTRTVENECYFNKTFTHIWTSYCIQLRSVSQNITYDDDCFTVENIVHPDPPVGLNWTLLNVSRSGFYFDVLVRWAPPPLVYQVQYRVRNASHWEM
;
A
#
# COMPACT_ATOMS: atom_id res chain seq x y z
N CYS A 1 13.86 16.20 9.81
CA CYS A 1 12.72 15.33 10.14
C CYS A 1 11.88 16.00 11.22
N PRO A 2 10.54 16.05 11.08
CA PRO A 2 9.66 16.58 12.13
C PRO A 2 9.57 15.66 13.37
N ASP A 3 9.51 14.34 13.17
CA ASP A 3 9.41 13.37 14.25
C ASP A 3 10.17 12.08 13.93
N TYR A 4 11.20 11.78 14.72
CA TYR A 4 11.87 10.48 14.69
C TYR A 4 11.19 9.57 15.71
N THR A 5 10.38 8.65 15.20
CA THR A 5 9.67 7.66 16.01
C THR A 5 10.66 6.78 16.76
N ARG A 6 10.47 6.61 18.08
CA ARG A 6 11.31 5.72 18.89
C ARG A 6 10.94 4.23 18.76
N THR A 7 9.77 3.96 18.17
CA THR A 7 9.21 2.62 18.03
C THR A 7 9.64 1.92 16.76
N VAL A 8 10.04 2.68 15.74
CA VAL A 8 10.48 2.17 14.43
C VAL A 8 11.84 2.78 14.12
N GLU A 9 12.84 1.92 13.94
CA GLU A 9 14.19 2.37 13.59
C GLU A 9 14.24 2.91 12.16
N ASN A 10 15.09 3.91 11.93
CA ASN A 10 15.34 4.53 10.62
C ASN A 10 14.08 5.14 9.96
N GLU A 11 13.08 5.54 10.76
CA GLU A 11 11.86 6.18 10.29
C GLU A 11 11.84 7.68 10.62
N CYS A 12 11.27 8.46 9.69
CA CYS A 12 10.92 9.85 9.91
C CYS A 12 9.44 10.06 9.59
N TYR A 13 8.66 10.47 10.58
CA TYR A 13 7.21 10.66 10.44
C TYR A 13 6.84 12.12 10.20
N PHE A 14 6.00 12.35 9.19
CA PHE A 14 5.41 13.64 8.86
C PHE A 14 3.90 13.56 9.12
N ASN A 15 3.45 14.22 10.20
CA ASN A 15 2.04 14.26 10.54
C ASN A 15 1.26 15.19 9.60
N LYS A 16 -0.08 15.26 9.77
CA LYS A 16 -0.97 16.09 8.93
C LYS A 16 -0.58 17.57 8.88
N THR A 17 0.06 18.11 9.91
CA THR A 17 0.51 19.51 9.95
C THR A 17 1.71 19.77 9.04
N PHE A 18 2.50 18.74 8.74
CA PHE A 18 3.69 18.81 7.88
C PHE A 18 3.45 18.23 6.47
N THR A 19 2.24 17.75 6.19
CA THR A 19 1.90 17.06 4.93
C THR A 19 0.88 17.86 4.13
N HIS A 20 1.32 18.38 2.98
CA HIS A 20 0.53 19.18 2.05
C HIS A 20 0.59 18.59 0.63
N ILE A 21 -0.58 18.44 0.01
CA ILE A 21 -0.69 17.95 -1.38
C ILE A 21 -0.28 19.08 -2.35
N TRP A 22 0.30 18.72 -3.50
CA TRP A 22 0.82 19.65 -4.52
C TRP A 22 1.95 20.57 -4.05
N THR A 23 2.55 20.28 -2.90
CA THR A 23 3.77 20.92 -2.42
C THR A 23 4.96 20.01 -2.74
N SER A 24 6.01 20.58 -3.31
CA SER A 24 7.28 19.88 -3.53
C SER A 24 8.08 19.84 -2.23
N TYR A 25 8.49 18.65 -1.82
CA TYR A 25 9.37 18.40 -0.70
C TYR A 25 10.72 17.94 -1.21
N CYS A 26 11.79 18.31 -0.52
CA CYS A 26 13.13 17.76 -0.72
C CYS A 26 13.67 17.32 0.64
N ILE A 27 14.13 16.08 0.73
CA ILE A 27 14.68 15.48 1.93
C ILE A 27 16.13 15.05 1.69
N GLN A 28 16.92 15.01 2.76
CA GLN A 28 18.31 14.58 2.71
C GLN A 28 18.62 13.65 3.87
N LEU A 29 19.21 12.50 3.56
CA LEU A 29 19.79 11.61 4.55
C LEU A 29 21.25 12.01 4.76
N ARG A 30 21.55 12.63 5.91
CA ARG A 30 22.90 13.14 6.19
C ARG A 30 23.39 12.77 7.58
N SER A 31 24.69 12.46 7.68
CA SER A 31 25.41 12.40 8.95
C SER A 31 25.98 13.77 9.27
N VAL A 32 25.44 14.41 10.32
CA VAL A 32 25.94 15.71 10.79
C VAL A 32 27.35 15.60 11.38
N SER A 33 27.64 14.50 12.09
CA SER A 33 28.95 14.29 12.72
C SER A 33 30.08 14.05 11.72
N GLN A 34 29.78 13.34 10.62
CA GLN A 34 30.75 13.06 9.56
C GLN A 34 30.72 14.12 8.46
N ASN A 35 29.74 15.04 8.48
CA ASN A 35 29.50 16.02 7.42
C ASN A 35 29.35 15.38 6.02
N ILE A 36 28.67 14.24 5.95
CA ILE A 36 28.42 13.47 4.72
C ILE A 36 26.92 13.45 4.44
N THR A 37 26.54 13.71 3.20
CA THR A 37 25.19 13.45 2.68
C THR A 37 25.23 12.12 1.94
N TYR A 38 24.43 11.16 2.38
CA TYR A 38 24.37 9.83 1.78
C TYR A 38 23.38 9.78 0.62
N ASP A 39 22.27 10.51 0.75
CA ASP A 39 21.20 10.49 -0.23
C ASP A 39 20.36 11.78 -0.16
N ASP A 40 19.72 12.12 -1.26
CA ASP A 40 18.75 13.20 -1.38
C ASP A 40 17.65 12.84 -2.37
N ASP A 41 16.42 13.26 -2.05
CA ASP A 41 15.27 13.00 -2.91
C ASP A 41 14.26 14.14 -2.83
N CYS A 42 13.59 14.40 -3.94
CA CYS A 42 12.55 15.41 -4.04
C CYS A 42 11.28 14.81 -4.66
N PHE A 43 10.15 15.00 -3.98
CA PHE A 43 8.87 14.42 -4.37
C PHE A 43 7.70 15.33 -3.98
N THR A 44 6.53 15.02 -4.53
CA THR A 44 5.24 15.57 -4.07
C THR A 44 4.42 14.46 -3.42
N VAL A 45 3.56 14.82 -2.47
CA VAL A 45 2.81 13.84 -1.67
C VAL A 45 1.95 12.93 -2.54
N GLU A 46 1.31 13.46 -3.59
CA GLU A 46 0.46 12.69 -4.50
C GLU A 46 1.19 11.57 -5.25
N ASN A 47 2.50 11.72 -5.49
CA ASN A 47 3.30 10.73 -6.22
C ASN A 47 3.80 9.59 -5.32
N ILE A 48 3.74 9.76 -4.00
CA ILE A 48 4.17 8.75 -3.02
C ILE A 48 2.99 8.12 -2.26
N VAL A 49 1.75 8.34 -2.71
CA VAL A 49 0.56 7.75 -2.08
C VAL A 49 0.55 6.25 -2.29
N HIS A 50 0.62 5.51 -1.18
CA HIS A 50 0.41 4.06 -1.15
C HIS A 50 -0.73 3.75 -0.16
N PRO A 51 -1.98 3.56 -0.64
CA PRO A 51 -3.11 3.31 0.25
C PRO A 51 -3.04 1.95 0.94
N ASP A 52 -3.61 1.86 2.12
CA ASP A 52 -3.76 0.59 2.83
C ASP A 52 -4.63 -0.40 2.03
N PRO A 53 -4.32 -1.71 2.07
CA PRO A 53 -5.09 -2.72 1.35
C PRO A 53 -6.50 -2.86 1.93
N PRO A 54 -7.49 -3.29 1.12
CA PRO A 54 -8.83 -3.56 1.61
C PRO A 54 -8.85 -4.68 2.67
N VAL A 55 -9.73 -4.55 3.64
CA VAL A 55 -9.82 -5.46 4.80
C VAL A 55 -11.16 -6.21 4.81
N GLY A 56 -11.24 -7.29 5.60
CA GLY A 56 -12.49 -8.05 5.76
C GLY A 56 -12.91 -8.80 4.49
N LEU A 57 -11.94 -9.38 3.77
CA LEU A 57 -12.19 -10.20 2.59
C LEU A 57 -13.14 -11.36 2.95
N ASN A 58 -14.25 -11.45 2.23
CA ASN A 58 -15.27 -12.48 2.39
C ASN A 58 -15.78 -12.93 1.02
N TRP A 59 -16.41 -14.09 0.96
CA TRP A 59 -16.94 -14.64 -0.28
C TRP A 59 -18.25 -15.38 -0.05
N THR A 60 -19.11 -15.36 -1.07
CA THR A 60 -20.36 -16.12 -1.09
C THR A 60 -20.46 -16.92 -2.37
N LEU A 61 -20.86 -18.19 -2.27
CA LEU A 61 -21.18 -19.01 -3.43
C LEU A 61 -22.44 -18.46 -4.10
N LEU A 62 -22.35 -18.17 -5.40
CA LEU A 62 -23.48 -17.71 -6.20
C LEU A 62 -24.14 -18.86 -6.95
N ASN A 63 -23.35 -19.67 -7.63
CA ASN A 63 -23.88 -20.72 -8.49
C ASN A 63 -22.93 -21.91 -8.63
N VAL A 64 -23.50 -23.04 -9.01
CA VAL A 64 -22.77 -24.26 -9.34
C VAL A 64 -23.19 -24.67 -10.74
N SER A 65 -22.21 -24.89 -11.61
CA SER A 65 -22.44 -25.39 -12.97
C SER A 65 -23.18 -26.74 -12.95
N ARG A 66 -23.89 -27.05 -14.04
CA ARG A 66 -24.65 -28.31 -14.17
C ARG A 66 -23.78 -29.57 -14.06
N SER A 67 -22.50 -29.47 -14.41
CA SER A 67 -21.53 -30.55 -14.28
C SER A 67 -20.98 -30.70 -12.86
N GLY A 68 -21.16 -29.71 -11.99
CA GLY A 68 -20.62 -29.68 -10.62
C GLY A 68 -19.14 -29.33 -10.52
N PHE A 69 -18.47 -29.00 -11.63
CA PHE A 69 -17.02 -28.74 -11.64
C PHE A 69 -16.65 -27.25 -11.58
N TYR A 70 -17.55 -26.37 -11.99
CA TYR A 70 -17.34 -24.92 -11.98
C TYR A 70 -18.29 -24.23 -11.00
N PHE A 71 -17.77 -23.21 -10.31
CA PHE A 71 -18.46 -22.48 -9.25
C PHE A 71 -18.29 -20.99 -9.47
N ASP A 72 -19.38 -20.25 -9.38
CA ASP A 72 -19.35 -18.79 -9.42
C ASP A 72 -19.34 -18.28 -7.97
N VAL A 73 -18.39 -17.41 -7.66
CA VAL A 73 -18.25 -16.81 -6.32
C VAL A 73 -18.30 -15.30 -6.40
N LEU A 74 -18.91 -14.69 -5.40
CA LEU A 74 -18.87 -13.25 -5.20
C LEU A 74 -17.90 -12.92 -4.08
N VAL A 75 -16.82 -12.23 -4.43
CA VAL A 75 -15.83 -11.74 -3.47
C VAL A 75 -16.22 -10.33 -3.04
N ARG A 76 -16.12 -10.05 -1.74
CA ARG A 76 -16.48 -8.78 -1.11
C ARG A 76 -15.42 -8.40 -0.08
N TRP A 77 -15.23 -7.10 0.12
CA TRP A 77 -14.32 -6.55 1.12
C TRP A 77 -14.85 -5.20 1.61
N ALA A 78 -14.34 -4.74 2.75
CA ALA A 78 -14.59 -3.40 3.26
C ALA A 78 -13.66 -2.38 2.57
N PRO A 79 -14.11 -1.12 2.40
CA PRO A 79 -13.33 -0.04 1.81
C PRO A 79 -12.04 0.26 2.60
N PRO A 80 -11.08 0.97 1.99
CA PRO A 80 -11.22 2.39 1.59
C PRO A 80 -11.66 2.59 0.13
N PRO A 81 -12.54 3.56 -0.22
CA PRO A 81 -13.13 3.71 -1.56
C PRO A 81 -12.07 4.09 -2.61
N LEU A 82 -11.56 3.08 -3.30
CA LEU A 82 -10.47 3.17 -4.27
C LEU A 82 -10.80 2.31 -5.50
N VAL A 83 -9.90 2.33 -6.48
CA VAL A 83 -9.89 1.33 -7.55
C VAL A 83 -9.18 0.09 -7.03
N TYR A 84 -9.82 -1.07 -7.14
CA TYR A 84 -9.27 -2.34 -6.67
C TYR A 84 -8.88 -3.24 -7.83
N GLN A 85 -7.81 -4.00 -7.64
CA GLN A 85 -7.41 -5.08 -8.51
C GLN A 85 -7.50 -6.39 -7.73
N VAL A 86 -8.35 -7.30 -8.18
CA VAL A 86 -8.48 -8.64 -7.59
C VAL A 86 -7.56 -9.58 -8.35
N GLN A 87 -6.85 -10.44 -7.62
CA GLN A 87 -6.05 -11.52 -8.21
C GLN A 87 -6.40 -12.81 -7.50
N TYR A 88 -6.43 -13.92 -8.24
CA TYR A 88 -6.72 -15.25 -7.68
C TYR A 88 -5.83 -16.32 -8.28
N ARG A 89 -5.72 -17.46 -7.61
CA ARG A 89 -5.03 -18.65 -8.12
C ARG A 89 -5.49 -19.89 -7.40
N VAL A 90 -5.24 -21.05 -8.00
CA VAL A 90 -5.26 -22.32 -7.27
C VAL A 90 -4.12 -22.32 -6.26
N ARG A 91 -4.36 -22.84 -5.05
CA ARG A 91 -3.40 -22.82 -3.92
C ARG A 91 -1.99 -23.30 -4.30
N ASN A 92 -1.90 -24.31 -5.16
CA ASN A 92 -0.65 -24.95 -5.56
C ASN A 92 -0.04 -24.37 -6.85
N ALA A 93 -0.72 -23.44 -7.53
CA ALA A 93 -0.19 -22.78 -8.72
C ALA A 93 0.77 -21.66 -8.33
N SER A 94 1.81 -21.40 -9.12
CA SER A 94 2.75 -20.30 -8.87
C SER A 94 2.29 -18.96 -9.46
N HIS A 95 1.43 -19.00 -10.48
CA HIS A 95 0.97 -17.83 -11.22
C HIS A 95 -0.37 -17.31 -10.69
N TRP A 96 -0.54 -15.98 -10.70
CA TRP A 96 -1.78 -15.29 -10.33
C TRP A 96 -2.58 -14.91 -11.57
N GLU A 97 -3.86 -15.24 -11.58
CA GLU A 97 -4.82 -14.78 -12.59
C GLU A 97 -5.36 -13.40 -12.20
N MET A 98 -5.55 -12.55 -13.21
CA MET A 98 -6.12 -11.20 -13.11
C MET A 98 -7.56 -11.18 -13.62
#